data_AF-A0A933KBD7-F1
#
_entry.id   AF-A0A933KBD7-F1
#
_cell.length_a   1.000
_cell.length_b   1.000
_cell.length_c   1.000
_cell.angle_alpha   90.00
_cell.angle_beta   90.00
_cell.angle_gamma   90.00
#
_symmetry.space_group_name_H-M   'P 1'
#
loop_
_entity.id
_entity.type
_entity.pdbx_description
1 polymer ?
#
loop_
_entity_poly.entity_id
_entity_poly.type
_entity_poly.pdbx_seq_one_letter_code
_entity_poly.pdbx_strand_id
1 'polypeptide(L)'
;MKRFFLKAFLEGRLPGIRTSLLVARDESGRLLAASAFSRMRLEMDCIAPPSVQAVARAGRRLVPGFLVLDLASFGLPASMADQETVFAPGLSDGEQSRIREGLLTRSLELLESERLSACLWKEFDEPAWKTWAPSLSSAGFLRFPSVPVSVQEVAWASPEEYVRRLRSGYRRQLTANLARAREAGLVLETDLDFGPYVQEFLPFYLQVLAHSKTRLETLTLEFFHGLALEPRIRYLRATLQGRPVGGALCWVHAP
;
A
#
# COMPACT_ATOMS: atom_id res chain seq x y z
N MET A 1 14.94 4.12 -1.47
CA MET A 1 13.72 4.95 -1.45
C MET A 1 12.69 4.52 -0.40
N LYS A 2 12.51 3.21 -0.14
CA LYS A 2 11.34 2.62 0.58
C LYS A 2 11.65 1.87 1.88
N ARG A 3 12.89 1.93 2.36
CA ARG A 3 13.34 1.15 3.54
C ARG A 3 12.50 1.43 4.79
N PHE A 4 11.96 2.65 4.91
CA PHE A 4 11.11 3.02 6.04
C PHE A 4 9.71 2.38 5.96
N PHE A 5 9.06 2.35 4.78
CA PHE A 5 7.79 1.64 4.63
C PHE A 5 7.97 0.16 4.89
N LEU A 6 9.03 -0.44 4.33
CA LEU A 6 9.38 -1.83 4.63
C LEU A 6 9.57 -2.04 6.15
N LYS A 7 10.33 -1.18 6.82
CA LYS A 7 10.51 -1.24 8.27
C LYS A 7 9.19 -1.10 9.02
N ALA A 8 8.35 -0.13 8.64
CA ALA A 8 7.03 0.09 9.23
C ALA A 8 6.12 -1.14 9.05
N PHE A 9 6.16 -1.83 7.91
CA PHE A 9 5.41 -3.07 7.69
C PHE A 9 6.00 -4.29 8.40
N LEU A 10 7.32 -4.36 8.57
CA LEU A 10 7.99 -5.43 9.32
C LEU A 10 7.73 -5.30 10.82
N GLU A 11 7.74 -4.07 11.34
CA GLU A 11 7.60 -3.78 12.78
C GLU A 11 6.16 -3.45 13.20
N GLY A 12 5.29 -3.12 12.24
CA GLY A 12 3.95 -2.58 12.49
C GLY A 12 2.93 -3.59 13.02
N ARG A 13 3.20 -4.90 13.04
CA ARG A 13 2.30 -5.92 13.63
C ARG A 13 0.83 -5.81 13.14
N LEU A 14 0.63 -5.71 11.83
CA LEU A 14 -0.70 -5.58 11.25
C LEU A 14 -1.57 -6.83 11.56
N PRO A 15 -2.83 -6.67 12.00
CA PRO A 15 -3.70 -7.81 12.33
C PRO A 15 -3.90 -8.75 11.14
N GLY A 16 -3.63 -10.04 11.33
CA GLY A 16 -3.80 -11.06 10.30
C GLY A 16 -2.79 -10.98 9.15
N ILE A 17 -1.78 -10.11 9.24
CA ILE A 17 -0.76 -9.92 8.22
C ILE A 17 0.62 -10.14 8.84
N ARG A 18 1.40 -11.04 8.23
CA ARG A 18 2.79 -11.27 8.64
C ARG A 18 3.73 -10.97 7.49
N THR A 19 4.48 -9.88 7.61
CA THR A 19 5.52 -9.49 6.65
C THR A 19 6.84 -10.20 6.98
N SER A 20 7.56 -10.64 5.96
CA SER A 20 8.83 -11.36 6.05
C SER A 20 9.71 -11.04 4.84
N LEU A 21 10.98 -11.43 4.90
CA LEU A 21 11.92 -11.29 3.79
C LEU A 21 12.28 -12.67 3.24
N LEU A 22 12.24 -12.80 1.92
CA LEU A 22 12.89 -13.89 1.20
C LEU A 22 14.24 -13.36 0.70
N VAL A 23 15.33 -14.06 1.01
CA VAL A 23 16.70 -13.62 0.68
C VAL A 23 17.45 -14.66 -0.13
N ALA A 24 18.22 -14.21 -1.11
CA ALA A 24 19.17 -15.04 -1.85
C ALA A 24 20.59 -14.74 -1.36
N ARG A 25 21.39 -15.78 -1.13
CA ARG A 25 22.79 -15.68 -0.71
C ARG A 25 23.67 -16.57 -1.56
N ASP A 26 24.94 -16.20 -1.73
CA ASP A 26 25.96 -17.10 -2.28
C ASP A 26 26.48 -18.07 -1.20
N GLU A 27 27.38 -18.96 -1.62
CA GLU A 27 28.02 -19.96 -0.75
C GLU A 27 28.84 -19.33 0.39
N SER A 28 29.33 -18.10 0.21
CA SER A 28 30.04 -17.35 1.26
C SER A 28 29.09 -16.68 2.27
N GLY A 29 27.77 -16.76 2.03
CA GLY A 29 26.74 -16.13 2.83
C GLY A 29 26.46 -14.66 2.46
N ARG A 30 27.10 -14.12 1.42
CA ARG A 30 26.86 -12.75 0.95
C ARG A 30 25.43 -12.62 0.42
N LEU A 31 24.73 -11.55 0.81
CA LEU A 31 23.39 -11.26 0.33
C LEU A 31 23.44 -10.82 -1.15
N LEU A 32 22.72 -11.55 -2.01
CA LEU A 32 22.62 -11.29 -3.45
C LEU A 32 21.29 -10.62 -3.83
N ALA A 33 20.20 -10.94 -3.13
CA ALA A 33 18.92 -10.27 -3.30
C ALA A 33 18.05 -10.41 -2.06
N ALA A 34 17.06 -9.54 -1.94
CA ALA A 34 16.01 -9.62 -0.94
C ALA A 34 14.68 -9.19 -1.55
N SER A 35 13.60 -9.89 -1.19
CA SER A 35 12.22 -9.53 -1.55
C SER A 35 11.35 -9.58 -0.30
N ALA A 36 10.60 -8.51 -0.06
CA ALA A 36 9.58 -8.50 0.99
C ALA A 36 8.33 -9.24 0.51
N PHE A 37 7.73 -10.00 1.40
CA PHE A 37 6.42 -10.58 1.16
C PHE A 37 5.59 -10.61 2.43
N SER A 38 4.28 -10.64 2.27
CA SER A 38 3.34 -10.71 3.38
C SER A 38 2.41 -11.88 3.22
N ARG A 39 2.24 -12.62 4.32
CA ARG A 39 1.19 -13.62 4.46
C ARG A 39 -0.08 -12.93 4.89
N MET A 40 -1.15 -13.11 4.15
CA MET A 40 -2.44 -12.50 4.45
C MET A 40 -3.59 -13.33 3.91
N ARG A 41 -4.74 -13.21 4.57
CA ARG A 41 -6.00 -13.79 4.11
C ARG A 41 -6.73 -12.75 3.27
N LEU A 42 -7.01 -13.05 2.01
CA LEU A 42 -7.74 -12.18 1.10
C LEU A 42 -9.12 -12.74 0.80
N GLU A 43 -10.14 -11.93 1.01
CA GLU A 43 -11.49 -12.20 0.51
C GLU A 43 -11.61 -11.70 -0.93
N MET A 44 -11.86 -12.59 -1.88
CA MET A 44 -11.82 -12.27 -3.31
C MET A 44 -12.96 -11.34 -3.77
N ASP A 45 -13.97 -11.15 -2.93
CA ASP A 45 -15.11 -10.24 -3.12
C ASP A 45 -14.91 -8.87 -2.46
N CYS A 46 -13.76 -8.59 -1.82
CA CYS A 46 -13.53 -7.35 -1.05
C CYS A 46 -13.71 -6.04 -1.85
N ILE A 47 -13.52 -6.10 -3.18
CA ILE A 47 -13.74 -4.98 -4.12
C ILE A 47 -15.02 -5.13 -4.95
N ALA A 48 -15.78 -6.21 -4.74
CA ALA A 48 -16.98 -6.50 -5.50
C ALA A 48 -18.18 -5.66 -5.00
N PRO A 49 -19.23 -5.48 -5.83
CA PRO A 49 -20.46 -4.82 -5.41
C PRO A 49 -21.13 -5.51 -4.20
N PRO A 50 -21.93 -4.78 -3.38
CA PRO A 50 -22.56 -5.33 -2.19
C PRO A 50 -23.40 -6.60 -2.41
N SER A 51 -24.01 -6.74 -3.58
CA SER A 51 -24.77 -7.94 -3.97
C SER A 51 -23.88 -9.18 -4.09
N VAL A 52 -22.72 -9.04 -4.75
CA VAL A 52 -21.73 -10.12 -4.90
C VAL A 52 -21.14 -10.49 -3.54
N GLN A 53 -20.83 -9.50 -2.71
CA GLN A 53 -20.35 -9.75 -1.35
C GLN A 53 -21.39 -10.49 -0.49
N ALA A 54 -22.69 -10.18 -0.66
CA ALA A 54 -23.75 -10.89 0.06
C ALA A 54 -23.82 -12.38 -0.33
N VAL A 55 -23.68 -12.68 -1.63
CA VAL A 55 -23.61 -14.06 -2.14
C VAL A 55 -22.36 -14.77 -1.60
N ALA A 56 -21.20 -14.13 -1.63
CA ALA A 56 -19.96 -14.68 -1.10
C ALA A 56 -20.08 -14.99 0.40
N ARG A 57 -20.63 -14.06 1.20
CA ARG A 57 -20.91 -14.29 2.63
C ARG A 57 -21.87 -15.45 2.87
N ALA A 58 -22.90 -15.61 2.04
CA ALA A 58 -23.80 -16.75 2.15
C ALA A 58 -23.07 -18.07 1.83
N GLY A 59 -22.24 -18.09 0.77
CA GLY A 59 -21.38 -19.23 0.45
C GLY A 59 -20.43 -19.60 1.59
N ARG A 60 -19.85 -18.59 2.26
CA ARG A 60 -18.96 -18.78 3.43
C ARG A 60 -19.65 -19.42 4.64
N ARG A 61 -20.98 -19.32 4.76
CA ARG A 61 -21.73 -20.03 5.82
C ARG A 61 -21.77 -21.54 5.59
N LEU A 62 -21.67 -21.98 4.34
CA LEU A 62 -21.68 -23.39 3.96
C LEU A 62 -20.26 -23.95 3.85
N VAL A 63 -19.36 -23.17 3.25
CA VAL A 63 -17.95 -23.52 3.05
C VAL A 63 -17.10 -22.35 3.54
N PRO A 64 -16.53 -22.40 4.77
CA PRO A 64 -15.82 -21.27 5.38
C PRO A 64 -14.66 -20.68 4.55
N GLY A 65 -14.07 -21.46 3.64
CA GLY A 65 -13.03 -21.02 2.69
C GLY A 65 -13.54 -20.50 1.35
N PHE A 66 -14.86 -20.41 1.13
CA PHE A 66 -15.41 -19.97 -0.14
C PHE A 66 -14.97 -18.54 -0.49
N LEU A 67 -14.29 -18.39 -1.63
CA LEU A 67 -13.72 -17.12 -2.10
C LEU A 67 -12.79 -16.45 -1.07
N VAL A 68 -12.03 -17.27 -0.36
CA VAL A 68 -10.98 -16.81 0.55
C VAL A 68 -9.67 -17.46 0.10
N LEU A 69 -8.63 -16.66 -0.08
CA LEU A 69 -7.29 -17.13 -0.38
C LEU A 69 -6.36 -16.81 0.79
N ASP A 70 -5.62 -17.81 1.25
CA ASP A 70 -4.43 -17.57 2.07
C ASP A 70 -3.26 -17.32 1.12
N LEU A 71 -2.71 -16.10 1.13
CA LEU A 71 -1.79 -15.61 0.10
C LEU A 71 -0.39 -15.38 0.66
N ALA A 72 0.62 -15.71 -0.15
CA ALA A 72 1.92 -15.04 -0.10
C ALA A 72 1.92 -13.90 -1.13
N SER A 73 1.83 -12.66 -0.67
CA SER A 73 1.91 -11.46 -1.52
C SER A 73 3.32 -10.89 -1.48
N PHE A 74 4.09 -11.06 -2.56
CA PHE A 74 5.40 -10.44 -2.77
C PHE A 74 5.24 -8.96 -3.13
N GLY A 75 5.88 -8.12 -2.31
CA GLY A 75 5.58 -6.70 -2.15
C GLY A 75 5.09 -6.39 -0.73
N LEU A 76 4.86 -5.10 -0.44
CA LEU A 76 4.25 -4.68 0.82
C LEU A 76 2.73 -4.94 0.80
N PRO A 77 2.07 -5.14 1.96
CA PRO A 77 0.62 -5.38 2.03
C PRO A 77 -0.19 -4.29 1.34
N ALA A 78 0.15 -3.02 1.61
CA ALA A 78 -0.42 -1.89 0.89
C ALA A 78 0.26 -1.72 -0.47
N SER A 79 -0.51 -1.26 -1.45
CA SER A 79 0.04 -0.89 -2.76
C SER A 79 0.93 0.35 -2.63
N MET A 80 2.17 0.24 -3.10
CA MET A 80 3.15 1.33 -3.11
C MET A 80 3.60 1.70 -4.52
N ALA A 81 2.97 1.13 -5.55
CA ALA A 81 3.19 1.41 -6.96
C ALA A 81 4.64 1.19 -7.46
N ASP A 82 5.45 0.39 -6.76
CA ASP A 82 6.82 0.08 -7.16
C ASP A 82 7.28 -1.25 -6.51
N GLN A 83 8.22 -1.93 -7.16
CA GLN A 83 8.69 -3.27 -6.86
C GLN A 83 9.57 -3.28 -5.59
N GLU A 84 9.54 -4.36 -4.80
CA GLU A 84 10.24 -4.47 -3.50
C GLU A 84 11.32 -5.55 -3.47
N THR A 85 11.70 -6.10 -4.63
CA THR A 85 12.85 -6.97 -4.77
C THR A 85 14.06 -6.12 -5.11
N VAL A 86 15.08 -6.21 -4.28
CA VAL A 86 16.36 -5.53 -4.48
C VAL A 86 17.44 -6.55 -4.76
N PHE A 87 18.28 -6.26 -5.76
CA PHE A 87 19.46 -7.05 -6.10
C PHE A 87 20.71 -6.35 -5.56
N ALA A 88 21.73 -7.13 -5.20
CA ALA A 88 23.02 -6.61 -4.81
C ALA A 88 23.68 -5.88 -6.01
N PRO A 89 24.43 -4.80 -5.76
CA PRO A 89 25.12 -4.08 -6.82
C PRO A 89 26.19 -4.95 -7.48
N GLY A 90 26.43 -4.72 -8.77
CA GLY A 90 27.48 -5.40 -9.54
C GLY A 90 27.13 -6.78 -10.08
N LEU A 91 25.88 -7.23 -9.91
CA LEU A 91 25.40 -8.48 -10.53
C LEU A 91 25.11 -8.27 -12.02
N SER A 92 25.64 -9.15 -12.85
CA SER A 92 25.30 -9.23 -14.28
C SER A 92 23.82 -9.60 -14.49
N ASP A 93 23.28 -9.29 -15.67
CA ASP A 93 21.89 -9.63 -16.01
C ASP A 93 21.60 -11.13 -15.91
N GLY A 94 22.59 -11.97 -16.27
CA GLY A 94 22.49 -13.42 -16.14
C GLY A 94 22.47 -13.92 -14.69
N GLU A 95 23.23 -13.28 -13.80
CA GLU A 95 23.14 -13.56 -12.35
C GLU A 95 21.79 -13.13 -11.79
N GLN A 96 21.33 -11.92 -12.13
CA GLN A 96 20.02 -11.45 -11.69
C GLN A 96 18.89 -12.35 -12.19
N SER A 97 18.97 -12.87 -13.42
CA SER A 97 17.98 -13.82 -13.96
C SER A 97 17.92 -15.11 -13.17
N ARG A 98 19.07 -15.73 -12.88
CA ARG A 98 19.13 -16.95 -12.07
C ARG A 98 18.62 -16.72 -10.65
N ILE A 99 18.94 -15.56 -10.06
CA ILE A 99 18.43 -15.20 -8.73
C ILE A 99 16.91 -15.00 -8.78
N ARG A 100 16.35 -14.35 -9.80
CA ARG A 100 14.90 -14.21 -9.98
C ARG A 100 14.22 -15.58 -10.04
N GLU A 101 14.73 -16.48 -10.86
CA GLU A 101 14.19 -17.85 -10.98
C GLU A 101 14.25 -18.61 -9.65
N GLY A 102 15.34 -18.46 -8.90
CA GLY A 102 15.46 -19.03 -7.56
C GLY A 102 14.45 -18.43 -6.56
N LEU A 103 14.23 -17.11 -6.59
CA LEU A 103 13.21 -16.45 -5.77
C LEU A 103 11.80 -16.92 -6.12
N LEU A 104 11.48 -17.07 -7.41
CA LEU A 104 10.19 -17.57 -7.88
C LEU A 104 9.97 -19.02 -7.45
N THR A 105 10.96 -19.89 -7.67
CA THR A 105 10.91 -21.30 -7.23
C THR A 105 10.66 -21.38 -5.73
N ARG A 106 11.43 -20.63 -4.93
CA ARG A 106 11.26 -20.61 -3.48
C ARG A 106 9.91 -20.02 -3.06
N SER A 107 9.36 -19.09 -3.82
CA SER A 107 8.00 -18.56 -3.57
C SER A 107 6.91 -19.61 -3.75
N LEU A 108 7.09 -20.55 -4.69
CA LEU A 108 6.16 -21.66 -4.91
C LEU A 108 6.32 -22.74 -3.84
N GLU A 109 7.55 -23.07 -3.44
CA GLU A 109 7.80 -23.98 -2.30
C GLU A 109 7.22 -23.45 -0.97
N LEU A 110 7.15 -22.13 -0.80
CA LEU A 110 6.47 -21.50 0.34
C LEU A 110 4.97 -21.81 0.34
N LEU A 111 4.33 -21.93 -0.82
CA LEU A 111 2.90 -22.27 -0.88
C LEU A 111 2.63 -23.66 -0.31
N GLU A 112 3.45 -24.63 -0.66
CA GLU A 112 3.31 -26.01 -0.18
C GLU A 112 3.64 -26.11 1.30
N SER A 113 4.80 -25.61 1.71
CA SER A 113 5.30 -25.73 3.08
C SER A 113 4.41 -25.00 4.10
N GLU A 114 3.73 -23.94 3.69
CA GLU A 114 2.88 -23.13 4.57
C GLU A 114 1.39 -23.28 4.29
N ARG A 115 1.02 -24.20 3.38
CA ARG A 115 -0.38 -24.49 2.99
C ARG A 115 -1.14 -23.25 2.53
N LEU A 116 -0.48 -22.39 1.77
CA LEU A 116 -1.08 -21.18 1.18
C LEU A 116 -1.79 -21.55 -0.12
N SER A 117 -2.85 -20.80 -0.43
CA SER A 117 -3.69 -21.02 -1.61
C SER A 117 -3.08 -20.47 -2.89
N ALA A 118 -2.34 -19.36 -2.82
CA ALA A 118 -1.72 -18.74 -3.99
C ALA A 118 -0.55 -17.82 -3.65
N CYS A 119 0.31 -17.60 -4.66
CA CYS A 119 1.39 -16.63 -4.64
C CYS A 119 1.02 -15.46 -5.56
N LEU A 120 1.20 -14.23 -5.07
CA LEU A 120 0.99 -13.01 -5.83
C LEU A 120 2.30 -12.25 -5.88
N TRP A 121 2.79 -11.96 -7.09
CA TRP A 121 3.83 -10.97 -7.30
C TRP A 121 3.19 -9.70 -7.85
N LYS A 122 3.35 -8.58 -7.16
CA LYS A 122 2.72 -7.31 -7.52
C LYS A 122 3.73 -6.16 -7.63
N GLU A 123 3.23 -5.02 -8.12
CA GLU A 123 3.97 -3.78 -8.35
C GLU A 123 5.00 -3.86 -9.49
N PHE A 124 4.56 -4.28 -10.66
CA PHE A 124 5.36 -4.20 -11.88
C PHE A 124 5.01 -2.94 -12.66
N ASP A 125 5.95 -2.00 -12.75
CA ASP A 125 5.93 -1.01 -13.81
C ASP A 125 6.32 -1.67 -15.15
N GLU A 126 6.20 -0.94 -16.26
CA GLU A 126 6.45 -1.52 -17.59
C GLU A 126 7.90 -2.01 -17.78
N PRO A 127 8.94 -1.27 -17.33
CA PRO A 127 10.31 -1.79 -17.32
C PRO A 127 10.48 -3.08 -16.50
N ALA A 128 10.02 -3.11 -15.25
CA ALA A 128 10.14 -4.30 -14.40
C ALA A 128 9.34 -5.48 -14.97
N TRP A 129 8.15 -5.23 -15.50
CA TRP A 129 7.35 -6.27 -16.16
C TRP A 129 8.12 -6.92 -17.30
N LYS A 130 8.74 -6.15 -18.21
CA LYS A 130 9.54 -6.70 -19.32
C LYS A 130 10.66 -7.61 -18.83
N THR A 131 11.31 -7.25 -17.72
CA THR A 131 12.38 -8.05 -17.12
C THR A 131 11.88 -9.32 -16.45
N TRP A 132 10.72 -9.28 -15.78
CA TRP A 132 10.21 -10.39 -14.96
C TRP A 132 9.24 -11.33 -15.70
N ALA A 133 8.57 -10.85 -16.75
CA ALA A 133 7.54 -11.59 -17.46
C ALA A 133 7.99 -12.97 -17.97
N PRO A 134 9.20 -13.14 -18.54
CA PRO A 134 9.65 -14.46 -18.98
C PRO A 134 9.73 -15.47 -17.82
N SER A 135 10.36 -15.09 -16.71
CA SER A 135 10.52 -15.97 -15.53
C SER A 135 9.18 -16.27 -14.85
N LEU A 136 8.30 -15.27 -14.72
CA LEU A 136 6.96 -15.44 -14.16
C LEU A 136 6.11 -16.39 -15.01
N SER A 137 6.12 -16.22 -16.33
CA SER A 137 5.35 -17.06 -17.25
C SER A 137 5.85 -18.50 -17.24
N SER A 138 7.17 -18.70 -17.27
CA SER A 138 7.79 -20.03 -17.15
C SER A 138 7.48 -20.72 -15.82
N ALA A 139 7.30 -19.95 -14.74
CA ALA A 139 6.90 -20.45 -13.42
C ALA A 139 5.37 -20.64 -13.27
N GLY A 140 4.58 -20.41 -14.32
CA GLY A 140 3.13 -20.64 -14.33
C GLY A 140 2.28 -19.50 -13.74
N PHE A 141 2.85 -18.31 -13.51
CA PHE A 141 2.09 -17.16 -13.05
C PHE A 141 1.21 -16.57 -14.16
N LEU A 142 0.02 -16.12 -13.78
CA LEU A 142 -0.90 -15.39 -14.65
C LEU A 142 -0.78 -13.88 -14.40
N ARG A 143 -0.85 -13.08 -15.48
CA ARG A 143 -0.86 -11.63 -15.38
C ARG A 143 -2.29 -11.13 -15.12
N PHE A 144 -2.45 -10.30 -14.09
CA PHE A 144 -3.67 -9.55 -13.83
C PHE A 144 -3.39 -8.04 -13.86
N PRO A 145 -4.30 -7.22 -14.41
CA PRO A 145 -4.17 -5.77 -14.33
C PRO A 145 -4.38 -5.28 -12.89
N SER A 146 -3.61 -4.29 -12.47
CA SER A 146 -3.79 -3.61 -11.19
C SER A 146 -5.09 -2.81 -11.15
N VAL A 147 -5.61 -2.56 -9.93
CA VAL A 147 -6.72 -1.63 -9.71
C VAL A 147 -6.29 -0.22 -10.15
N PRO A 148 -7.17 0.57 -10.81
CA PRO A 148 -6.83 1.92 -11.24
C PRO A 148 -6.33 2.80 -10.08
N VAL A 149 -5.19 3.43 -10.29
CA VAL A 149 -4.66 4.48 -9.40
C VAL A 149 -5.04 5.84 -9.98
N SER A 150 -5.48 6.76 -9.13
CA SER A 150 -5.71 8.14 -9.54
C SER A 150 -4.39 8.90 -9.50
N VAL A 151 -3.94 9.36 -10.65
CA VAL A 151 -2.77 10.24 -10.79
C VAL A 151 -3.29 11.61 -11.21
N GLN A 152 -2.87 12.65 -10.50
CA GLN A 152 -3.21 14.03 -10.83
C GLN A 152 -1.92 14.81 -11.04
N GLU A 153 -1.73 15.31 -12.27
CA GLU A 153 -0.64 16.21 -12.58
C GLU A 153 -0.89 17.58 -11.92
N VAL A 154 0.08 18.04 -11.13
CA VAL A 154 0.04 19.34 -10.47
C VAL A 154 0.64 20.39 -11.40
N ALA A 155 -0.18 20.89 -12.32
CA ALA A 155 0.23 21.84 -13.37
C ALA A 155 -0.06 23.32 -13.03
N TRP A 156 -0.21 23.65 -11.74
CA TRP A 156 -0.51 25.00 -11.25
C TRP A 156 0.54 25.46 -10.25
N ALA A 157 0.86 26.75 -10.29
CA ALA A 157 1.87 27.37 -9.44
C ALA A 157 1.31 27.82 -8.08
N SER A 158 -0.02 27.92 -7.94
CA SER A 158 -0.65 28.32 -6.69
C SER A 158 -2.04 27.69 -6.48
N PRO A 159 -2.54 27.64 -5.22
CA PRO A 159 -3.90 27.20 -4.93
C PRO A 159 -4.98 28.02 -5.66
N GLU A 160 -4.79 29.32 -5.83
CA GLU A 160 -5.72 30.20 -6.53
C GLU A 160 -5.82 29.84 -8.02
N GLU A 161 -4.68 29.51 -8.63
CA GLU A 161 -4.63 29.04 -10.00
C GLU A 161 -5.36 27.70 -10.15
N TYR A 162 -5.14 26.75 -9.22
CA TYR A 162 -5.88 25.50 -9.18
C TYR A 162 -7.40 25.74 -9.18
N VAL A 163 -7.89 26.60 -8.27
CA VAL A 163 -9.32 26.92 -8.17
C VAL A 163 -9.85 27.54 -9.46
N ARG A 164 -9.09 28.42 -10.12
CA ARG A 164 -9.50 29.03 -11.41
C ARG A 164 -9.64 27.99 -12.52
N ARG A 165 -8.75 26.99 -12.58
CA ARG A 165 -8.75 25.93 -13.59
C ARG A 165 -9.86 24.88 -13.41
N LEU A 166 -10.49 24.80 -12.24
CA LEU A 166 -11.63 23.89 -12.02
C LEU A 166 -12.82 24.24 -12.92
N ARG A 167 -13.60 23.22 -13.33
CA ARG A 167 -14.90 23.44 -13.99
C ARG A 167 -15.82 24.25 -13.07
N SER A 168 -16.70 25.08 -13.65
CA SER A 168 -17.54 26.04 -12.91
C SER A 168 -18.30 25.42 -11.73
N GLY A 169 -18.84 24.21 -11.90
CA GLY A 169 -19.52 23.47 -10.82
C GLY A 169 -18.60 23.12 -9.65
N TYR A 170 -17.44 22.51 -9.90
CA TYR A 170 -16.45 22.17 -8.88
C TYR A 170 -15.88 23.42 -8.21
N ARG A 171 -15.58 24.47 -8.99
CA ARG A 171 -15.12 25.76 -8.46
C ARG A 171 -16.15 26.34 -7.49
N ARG A 172 -17.43 26.44 -7.88
CA ARG A 172 -18.51 26.95 -7.02
C ARG A 172 -18.63 26.13 -5.72
N GLN A 173 -18.60 24.80 -5.83
CA GLN A 173 -18.70 23.90 -4.68
C GLN A 173 -17.52 24.05 -3.72
N LEU A 174 -16.29 24.05 -4.24
CA LEU A 174 -15.07 24.20 -3.46
C LEU A 174 -15.04 25.56 -2.74
N THR A 175 -15.32 26.66 -3.45
CA THR A 175 -15.35 28.00 -2.85
C THR A 175 -16.42 28.10 -1.76
N ALA A 176 -17.62 27.57 -1.98
CA ALA A 176 -18.68 27.57 -0.97
C ALA A 176 -18.32 26.71 0.27
N ASN A 177 -17.65 25.57 0.07
CA ASN A 177 -17.18 24.73 1.18
C ASN A 177 -16.08 25.41 1.98
N LEU A 178 -15.12 26.08 1.32
CA LEU A 178 -14.06 26.83 1.98
C LEU A 178 -14.60 28.03 2.78
N ALA A 179 -15.60 28.74 2.24
CA ALA A 179 -16.27 29.82 2.97
C ALA A 179 -16.95 29.30 4.24
N ARG A 180 -17.76 28.24 4.13
CA ARG A 180 -18.42 27.60 5.28
C ARG A 180 -17.43 27.06 6.32
N ALA A 181 -16.31 26.48 5.86
CA ALA A 181 -15.25 26.02 6.76
C ALA A 181 -14.64 27.17 7.55
N ARG A 182 -14.37 28.32 6.91
CA ARG A 182 -13.85 29.52 7.57
C ARG A 182 -14.85 30.10 8.56
N GLU A 183 -16.12 30.23 8.18
CA GLU A 183 -17.19 30.71 9.06
C GLU A 183 -17.35 29.83 10.30
N ALA A 184 -17.19 28.51 10.15
CA ALA A 184 -17.23 27.56 11.26
C ALA A 184 -15.99 27.65 12.18
N GLY A 185 -14.93 28.35 11.76
CA GLY A 185 -13.66 28.43 12.48
C GLY A 185 -12.76 27.20 12.28
N LEU A 186 -12.84 26.54 11.12
CA LEU A 186 -11.92 25.46 10.77
C LEU A 186 -10.52 26.04 10.49
N VAL A 187 -9.52 25.49 11.16
CA VAL A 187 -8.10 25.81 10.96
C VAL A 187 -7.41 24.60 10.37
N LEU A 188 -6.66 24.81 9.29
CA LEU A 188 -5.81 23.80 8.68
C LEU A 188 -4.35 24.13 8.99
N GLU A 189 -3.69 23.23 9.70
CA GLU A 189 -2.25 23.27 9.96
C GLU A 189 -1.58 22.30 8.99
N THR A 190 -0.51 22.72 8.32
CA THR A 190 0.21 21.92 7.33
C THR A 190 1.69 21.84 7.67
N ASP A 191 2.41 20.94 7.02
CA ASP A 191 3.86 20.76 7.18
C ASP A 191 4.28 20.36 8.61
N LEU A 192 3.38 19.75 9.37
CA LEU A 192 3.65 19.31 10.72
C LEU A 192 4.49 18.03 10.72
N ASP A 193 5.44 17.95 11.67
CA ASP A 193 6.04 16.68 12.08
C ASP A 193 4.91 15.77 12.59
N PHE A 194 4.81 14.58 12.01
CA PHE A 194 3.73 13.64 12.32
C PHE A 194 3.92 12.95 13.68
N GLY A 195 5.15 12.75 14.14
CA GLY A 195 5.47 11.95 15.33
C GLY A 195 4.61 12.28 16.57
N PRO A 196 4.49 13.56 16.98
CA PRO A 196 3.68 13.96 18.13
C PRO A 196 2.18 13.68 17.99
N TYR A 197 1.67 13.53 16.76
CA TYR A 197 0.24 13.42 16.46
C TYR A 197 -0.21 12.00 16.12
N VAL A 198 0.66 11.00 16.19
CA VAL A 198 0.33 9.62 15.79
C VAL A 198 -0.89 9.07 16.54
N GLN A 199 -0.94 9.27 17.87
CA GLN A 199 -2.08 8.81 18.69
C GLN A 199 -3.37 9.58 18.39
N GLU A 200 -3.27 10.87 18.05
CA GLU A 200 -4.42 11.68 17.65
C GLU A 200 -4.97 11.27 16.28
N PHE A 201 -4.07 10.88 15.36
CA PHE A 201 -4.41 10.53 13.99
C PHE A 201 -5.08 9.16 13.86
N LEU A 202 -4.65 8.17 14.64
CA LEU A 202 -5.13 6.78 14.52
C LEU A 202 -6.67 6.67 14.59
N PRO A 203 -7.38 7.34 15.52
CA PRO A 203 -8.85 7.37 15.53
C PRO A 203 -9.47 7.86 14.22
N PHE A 204 -8.91 8.89 13.57
CA PHE A 204 -9.41 9.38 12.27
C PHE A 204 -9.25 8.34 11.18
N TYR A 205 -8.08 7.69 11.12
CA TYR A 205 -7.84 6.57 10.20
C TYR A 205 -8.84 5.44 10.41
N LEU A 206 -9.05 5.00 11.66
CA LEU A 206 -9.98 3.93 11.99
C LEU A 206 -11.44 4.30 11.66
N GLN A 207 -11.81 5.57 11.86
CA GLN A 207 -13.13 6.06 11.47
C GLN A 207 -13.33 6.00 9.95
N VAL A 208 -12.35 6.42 9.15
CA VAL A 208 -12.41 6.31 7.69
C VAL A 208 -12.49 4.85 7.25
N LEU A 209 -11.65 3.98 7.84
CA LEU A 209 -11.65 2.56 7.56
C LEU A 209 -13.01 1.91 7.86
N ALA A 210 -13.64 2.29 8.98
CA ALA A 210 -14.96 1.80 9.37
C ALA A 210 -16.08 2.17 8.37
N HIS A 211 -15.93 3.26 7.62
CA HIS A 211 -16.91 3.70 6.62
C HIS A 211 -16.53 3.34 5.18
N SER A 212 -15.32 2.83 4.94
CA SER A 212 -14.88 2.40 3.63
C SER A 212 -15.64 1.17 3.14
N LYS A 213 -16.03 1.18 1.86
CA LYS A 213 -16.64 0.02 1.17
C LYS A 213 -15.64 -1.11 0.91
N THR A 214 -14.36 -0.76 0.82
CA THR A 214 -13.25 -1.70 0.60
C THR A 214 -12.30 -1.59 1.77
N ARG A 215 -12.00 -2.73 2.41
CA ARG A 215 -11.01 -2.82 3.48
C ARG A 215 -10.02 -3.92 3.10
N LEU A 216 -8.75 -3.55 3.01
CA LEU A 216 -7.66 -4.49 2.72
C LEU A 216 -6.90 -4.76 4.01
N GLU A 217 -6.12 -3.78 4.47
CA GLU A 217 -5.36 -3.84 5.73
C GLU A 217 -5.87 -2.86 6.79
N THR A 218 -5.70 -3.22 8.06
CA THR A 218 -5.85 -2.30 9.19
C THR A 218 -4.46 -1.91 9.68
N LEU A 219 -4.08 -0.66 9.46
CA LEU A 219 -2.82 -0.08 9.93
C LEU A 219 -2.90 0.18 11.44
N THR A 220 -1.81 -0.11 12.14
CA THR A 220 -1.73 -0.08 13.60
C THR A 220 -1.04 1.19 14.10
N LEU A 221 -1.07 1.39 15.41
CA LEU A 221 -0.30 2.46 16.05
C LEU A 221 1.20 2.29 15.78
N GLU A 222 1.72 1.07 15.89
CA GLU A 222 3.12 0.74 15.65
C GLU A 222 3.55 1.04 14.21
N PHE A 223 2.67 0.74 13.24
CA PHE A 223 2.90 1.12 11.85
C PHE A 223 3.04 2.64 11.71
N PHE A 224 2.12 3.42 12.30
CA PHE A 224 2.18 4.88 12.21
C PHE A 224 3.37 5.48 12.98
N HIS A 225 3.80 4.87 14.09
CA HIS A 225 5.05 5.23 14.77
C HIS A 225 6.25 5.00 13.85
N GLY A 226 6.32 3.84 13.18
CA GLY A 226 7.37 3.56 12.20
C GLY A 226 7.33 4.51 11.01
N LEU A 227 6.12 4.88 10.56
CA LEU A 227 5.91 5.82 9.46
C LEU A 227 6.37 7.24 9.84
N ALA A 228 6.14 7.67 11.08
CA ALA A 228 6.54 8.99 11.57
C ALA A 228 8.07 9.19 11.62
N LEU A 229 8.86 8.11 11.55
CA LEU A 229 10.32 8.21 11.44
C LEU A 229 10.79 8.71 10.07
N GLU A 230 9.92 8.75 9.05
CA GLU A 230 10.27 9.29 7.74
C GLU A 230 10.09 10.81 7.73
N PRO A 231 11.18 11.59 7.67
CA PRO A 231 11.15 13.05 7.73
C PRO A 231 10.54 13.71 6.48
N ARG A 232 10.04 12.94 5.50
CA ARG A 232 9.26 13.42 4.35
C ARG A 232 7.75 13.21 4.49
N ILE A 233 7.31 12.52 5.54
CA ILE A 233 5.89 12.47 5.87
C ILE A 233 5.49 13.84 6.44
N ARG A 234 4.39 14.37 5.93
CA ARG A 234 3.78 15.62 6.37
C ARG A 234 2.38 15.35 6.86
N TYR A 235 2.08 15.90 8.02
CA TYR A 235 0.74 15.87 8.57
C TYR A 235 0.01 17.17 8.27
N LEU A 236 -1.16 17.04 7.65
CA LEU A 236 -2.14 18.10 7.52
C LEU A 236 -3.21 17.85 8.57
N ARG A 237 -3.33 18.76 9.53
CA ARG A 237 -4.24 18.66 10.67
C ARG A 237 -5.36 19.67 10.54
N ALA A 238 -6.59 19.22 10.70
CA ALA A 238 -7.77 20.08 10.72
C ALA A 238 -8.29 20.19 12.15
N THR A 239 -8.44 21.42 12.64
CA THR A 239 -9.04 21.70 13.95
C THR A 239 -10.25 22.62 13.81
N LEU A 240 -11.24 22.42 14.67
CA LEU A 240 -12.43 23.24 14.78
C LEU A 240 -12.56 23.67 16.24
N GLN A 241 -12.52 24.98 16.50
CA GLN A 241 -12.55 25.51 17.87
C GLN A 241 -11.49 24.87 18.79
N GLY A 242 -10.28 24.65 18.25
CA GLY A 242 -9.15 24.03 18.96
C GLY A 242 -9.23 22.51 19.11
N ARG A 243 -10.30 21.85 18.65
CA ARG A 243 -10.43 20.39 18.69
C ARG A 243 -10.04 19.78 17.34
N PRO A 244 -9.20 18.74 17.30
CA PRO A 244 -8.93 17.98 16.10
C PRO A 244 -10.21 17.37 15.53
N VAL A 245 -10.47 17.57 14.24
CA VAL A 245 -11.64 17.05 13.53
C VAL A 245 -11.27 16.21 12.31
N GLY A 246 -9.99 16.15 11.96
CA GLY A 246 -9.49 15.26 10.93
C GLY A 246 -8.04 15.56 10.58
N GLY A 247 -7.51 14.78 9.66
CA GLY A 247 -6.21 15.05 9.09
C GLY A 247 -5.85 14.10 7.95
N ALA A 248 -4.74 14.40 7.30
CA ALA A 248 -4.21 13.64 6.18
C ALA A 248 -2.70 13.53 6.27
N LEU A 249 -2.15 12.40 5.83
CA LEU A 249 -0.72 12.20 5.69
C LEU A 249 -0.35 12.32 4.21
N CYS A 250 0.68 13.09 3.93
CA CYS A 250 1.26 13.22 2.61
C CYS A 250 2.73 12.81 2.69
N TRP A 251 3.17 11.96 1.76
CA TRP A 251 4.59 11.71 1.57
C TRP A 251 5.11 12.62 0.47
N VAL A 252 6.00 13.54 0.82
CA VAL A 252 6.54 14.51 -0.14
C VAL A 252 7.84 13.97 -0.74
N HIS A 253 7.80 13.65 -2.03
CA HIS A 253 9.01 13.31 -2.77
C HIS A 253 9.68 14.61 -3.23
N ALA A 254 10.94 14.84 -2.81
CA ALA A 254 11.76 15.85 -3.45
C ALA A 254 12.18 15.34 -4.83
N PRO A 255 12.10 16.17 -5.89
CA PRO A 255 12.58 15.79 -7.22
C PRO A 255 14.08 15.46 -7.23
#